data_AF-X8CLQ1-F1
#
_entry.id   AF-X8CLQ1-F1
#
_cell.length_a   1.000
_cell.length_b   1.000
_cell.length_c   1.000
_cell.angle_alpha   90.00
_cell.angle_beta   90.00
_cell.angle_gamma   90.00
#
_symmetry.space_group_name_H-M   'P 1'
#
loop_
_entity.id
_entity.type
_entity.pdbx_description
1 polymer ?
#
loop_
_entity_poly.entity_id
_entity_poly.type
_entity_poly.pdbx_seq_one_letter_code
_entity_poly.pdbx_strand_id
1 'polypeptide(L)'
;MTSCLGCADLHRRDRDAAWPAICAQLRETVGVADRATVLATAALALSQVNRVIAAVRGQGAASEPEPPQTLNATLEFDLHAGAIVARQWVKHPLCAC
;
A
#
# COMPACT_ATOMS: atom_id res chain seq x y z
N MET A 1 9.21 -5.92 13.11
CA MET A 1 9.42 -6.39 11.71
C MET A 1 8.26 -5.92 10.86
N THR A 2 8.51 -5.51 9.62
CA THR A 2 7.52 -5.03 8.66
C THR A 2 7.16 -6.12 7.65
N SER A 3 6.02 -5.97 6.96
CA SER A 3 5.64 -6.81 5.83
C SER A 3 6.17 -6.22 4.53
N CYS A 4 6.65 -7.08 3.64
CA CYS A 4 7.02 -6.70 2.28
C CYS A 4 5.91 -7.05 1.26
N LEU A 5 6.08 -6.69 0.00
CA LEU A 5 5.17 -7.09 -1.08
C LEU A 5 5.04 -8.62 -1.20
N GLY A 6 6.14 -9.35 -1.02
CA GLY A 6 6.13 -10.83 -1.01
C GLY A 6 5.31 -11.42 0.14
N CYS A 7 5.22 -10.75 1.30
CA CYS A 7 4.30 -11.17 2.36
C CYS A 7 2.84 -11.07 1.89
N ALA A 8 2.48 -9.96 1.24
CA ALA A 8 1.13 -9.77 0.72
C ALA A 8 0.78 -10.83 -0.35
N ASP A 9 1.71 -11.16 -1.24
CA ASP A 9 1.49 -12.19 -2.26
C ASP A 9 1.38 -13.60 -1.67
N LEU A 10 2.13 -13.93 -0.61
CA LEU A 10 1.97 -15.19 0.10
C LEU A 10 0.58 -15.29 0.78
N HIS A 11 0.13 -14.23 1.45
CA HIS A 11 -1.22 -14.18 2.06
C HIS A 11 -2.35 -14.28 1.04
N ARG A 12 -2.14 -13.78 -0.19
CA ARG A 12 -3.10 -13.95 -1.28
C ARG A 12 -3.06 -15.37 -1.85
N ARG A 13 -1.88 -15.97 -1.99
CA ARG A 13 -1.73 -17.38 -2.37
C ARG A 13 -2.40 -18.33 -1.38
N ASP A 14 -2.32 -18.04 -0.09
CA ASP A 14 -2.98 -18.84 0.95
C ASP A 14 -4.52 -18.80 0.82
N ARG A 15 -5.08 -17.73 0.25
CA ARG A 15 -6.51 -17.59 -0.03
C ARG A 15 -6.90 -18.16 -1.40
N ASP A 16 -6.02 -18.01 -2.37
CA ASP A 16 -6.21 -18.47 -3.74
C ASP A 16 -4.88 -19.05 -4.29
N ALA A 17 -4.82 -20.37 -4.41
CA ALA A 17 -3.64 -21.06 -4.90
C ALA A 17 -3.25 -20.66 -6.34
N ALA A 18 -4.19 -20.11 -7.13
CA ALA A 18 -3.93 -19.61 -8.48
C ALA A 18 -3.27 -18.22 -8.50
N TRP A 19 -3.18 -17.54 -7.35
CA TRP A 19 -2.61 -16.19 -7.22
C TRP A 19 -1.26 -16.00 -7.93
N PRO A 20 -0.28 -16.93 -7.87
CA PRO A 20 1.00 -16.74 -8.56
C PRO A 20 0.86 -16.56 -10.08
N ALA A 21 -0.08 -17.28 -10.70
CA ALA A 21 -0.35 -17.14 -12.14
C ALA A 21 -1.01 -15.79 -12.45
N ILE A 22 -1.97 -15.36 -11.62
CA ILE A 22 -2.64 -14.06 -11.74
C ILE A 22 -1.62 -12.92 -11.57
N CYS A 23 -0.78 -12.99 -10.54
CA CYS A 23 0.31 -12.05 -10.31
C CYS A 23 1.19 -11.92 -11.54
N ALA A 24 1.62 -13.04 -12.13
CA ALA A 24 2.47 -13.03 -13.31
C ALA A 24 1.82 -12.32 -14.50
N GLN A 25 0.50 -12.47 -14.69
CA GLN A 25 -0.25 -11.78 -15.74
C GLN A 25 -0.38 -10.28 -15.47
N LEU A 26 -0.55 -9.89 -14.20
CA LEU A 26 -0.68 -8.48 -13.82
C LEU A 26 0.65 -7.72 -13.86
N ARG A 27 1.79 -8.42 -13.90
CA ARG A 27 3.10 -7.77 -14.09
C ARG A 27 3.07 -7.00 -15.40
N GLU A 28 3.49 -5.73 -15.34
CA GLU A 28 3.56 -4.82 -16.49
C GLU A 28 2.20 -4.44 -17.11
N THR A 29 1.08 -4.87 -16.50
CA THR A 29 -0.25 -4.43 -16.90
C THR A 29 -0.55 -3.07 -16.29
N VAL A 30 -1.01 -2.13 -17.11
CA VAL A 30 -1.46 -0.81 -16.65
C VAL A 30 -2.93 -0.89 -16.23
N GLY A 31 -3.20 -0.59 -14.96
CA GLY A 31 -4.56 -0.43 -14.46
C GLY A 31 -5.22 0.82 -15.06
N VAL A 32 -6.52 0.74 -15.34
CA VAL A 32 -7.32 1.87 -15.82
C VAL A 32 -8.40 2.23 -14.80
N ALA A 33 -8.70 3.52 -14.67
CA ALA A 33 -9.80 4.05 -13.88
C ALA A 33 -10.23 5.40 -14.47
N ASP A 34 -11.39 5.92 -14.03
CA ASP A 34 -11.82 7.26 -14.42
C ASP A 34 -10.86 8.33 -13.85
N ARG A 35 -10.91 9.54 -14.44
CA ARG A 35 -9.98 10.62 -14.10
C ARG A 35 -10.04 11.03 -12.62
N ALA A 36 -11.23 11.01 -12.00
CA ALA A 36 -11.36 11.40 -10.60
C ALA A 36 -10.67 10.36 -9.70
N THR A 37 -10.85 9.07 -9.98
CA THR A 37 -10.20 7.98 -9.23
C THR A 37 -8.68 8.07 -9.32
N VAL A 38 -8.14 8.30 -10.54
CA VAL A 38 -6.69 8.41 -10.75
C VAL A 38 -6.10 9.59 -9.98
N LEU A 39 -6.72 10.77 -10.08
CA LEU A 39 -6.23 11.97 -9.40
C LEU A 39 -6.30 11.85 -7.88
N ALA A 40 -7.39 11.28 -7.34
CA ALA A 40 -7.53 11.07 -5.91
C ALA A 40 -6.52 10.05 -5.38
N THR A 41 -6.28 8.96 -6.10
CA THR A 41 -5.25 7.97 -5.75
C THR A 41 -3.85 8.59 -5.77
N ALA A 42 -3.54 9.41 -6.78
CA ALA A 42 -2.27 10.13 -6.87
C ALA A 42 -2.09 11.14 -5.72
N ALA A 43 -3.15 11.86 -5.35
CA ALA A 43 -3.14 12.79 -4.22
C ALA A 43 -2.87 12.06 -2.89
N LEU A 44 -3.54 10.91 -2.67
CA LEU A 44 -3.31 10.08 -1.49
C LEU A 44 -1.87 9.56 -1.43
N ALA A 45 -1.34 9.05 -2.55
CA ALA A 45 0.05 8.59 -2.63
C ALA A 45 1.04 9.72 -2.34
N LEU A 46 0.85 10.90 -2.95
CA LEU A 46 1.71 12.06 -2.74
C LEU A 46 1.69 12.55 -1.28
N SER A 47 0.53 12.50 -0.61
CA SER A 47 0.42 12.83 0.82
C SER A 47 1.31 11.93 1.68
N GLN A 48 1.34 10.62 1.40
CA GLN A 48 2.18 9.67 2.14
C GLN A 48 3.67 9.89 1.83
N VAL A 49 4.02 10.18 0.57
CA VAL A 49 5.40 10.50 0.17
C VAL A 49 5.91 11.76 0.89
N ASN A 50 5.11 12.83 0.91
CA ASN A 50 5.47 14.08 1.59
C ASN A 50 5.69 13.86 3.09
N ARG A 51 4.90 13.00 3.73
CA ARG A 51 5.08 12.63 5.13
C ARG A 51 6.43 11.94 5.38
N VAL A 52 6.82 11.01 4.50
CA VAL A 52 8.14 10.36 4.57
C VAL A 52 9.26 11.38 4.35
N ILE A 53 9.13 12.27 3.36
CA ILE A 53 10.12 13.32 3.09
C ILE A 53 10.30 14.23 4.31
N ALA A 54 9.20 14.68 4.92
CA ALA A 54 9.22 15.52 6.10
C ALA A 54 9.91 14.81 7.28
N ALA A 55 9.58 13.53 7.52
CA ALA A 55 10.20 12.71 8.55
C ALA A 55 11.72 12.55 8.34
N VAL A 56 12.15 12.24 7.10
CA VAL A 56 13.58 12.09 6.76
C VAL A 56 14.35 13.40 6.93
N ARG A 57 13.71 14.54 6.64
CA ARG A 57 14.33 15.87 6.78
C ARG A 57 14.31 16.39 8.23
N GLY A 58 13.73 15.67 9.18
CA GLY A 58 13.51 16.16 10.55
C GLY A 58 12.58 17.38 10.61
N GLN A 59 11.76 17.59 9.58
CA GLN A 59 10.83 18.71 9.45
C GLN A 59 9.46 18.29 10.01
N GLY A 60 9.36 18.16 11.34
CA GLY A 60 8.11 17.78 12.02
C GLY A 60 8.08 18.28 13.46
N ALA A 61 6.92 18.78 13.91
CA ALA A 61 6.74 19.36 15.25
C ALA A 61 6.77 18.32 16.39
N ALA A 62 6.72 17.03 16.06
CA ALA A 62 6.76 15.94 17.03
C ALA A 62 8.18 15.37 17.14
N SER A 63 8.62 15.12 18.36
CA SER A 63 9.93 14.51 18.67
C SER A 63 10.10 13.10 18.07
N GLU A 64 9.01 12.48 17.60
CA GLU A 64 8.97 11.22 16.86
C GLU A 64 7.96 11.34 15.69
N PRO A 65 8.40 11.24 14.42
CA PRO A 65 7.49 11.24 13.29
C PRO A 65 6.67 9.94 13.26
N GLU A 66 5.35 10.05 13.39
CA GLU A 66 4.44 8.89 13.29
C GLU A 66 4.58 8.27 11.88
N PRO A 67 4.69 6.92 11.78
CA PRO A 67 4.95 6.23 10.52
C PRO A 67 3.86 6.51 9.47
N PRO A 68 4.19 6.39 8.16
CA PRO A 68 3.19 6.54 7.12
C PRO A 68 2.12 5.45 7.25
N GLN A 69 0.88 5.78 6.91
CA GLN A 69 -0.26 4.85 7.02
C GLN A 69 -0.14 3.66 6.06
N THR A 70 0.73 3.77 5.05
CA THR A 70 1.07 2.69 4.11
C THR A 70 2.08 1.70 4.69
N LEU A 71 2.66 1.96 5.87
CA LEU A 71 3.55 1.00 6.52
C LEU A 71 2.75 -0.24 6.91
N ASN A 72 3.14 -1.38 6.33
CA ASN A 72 2.44 -2.65 6.49
C ASN A 72 0.97 -2.61 6.03
N ALA A 73 0.61 -1.73 5.10
CA ALA A 73 -0.78 -1.62 4.67
C ALA A 73 -0.92 -1.19 3.20
N THR A 74 -2.02 -1.59 2.59
CA THR A 74 -2.53 -0.97 1.36
C THR A 74 -3.64 -0.01 1.72
N LEU A 75 -3.57 1.22 1.22
CA LEU A 75 -4.69 2.16 1.32
C LEU A 75 -5.58 2.01 0.09
N GLU A 76 -6.85 1.72 0.33
CA GLU A 76 -7.89 1.56 -0.67
C GLU A 76 -8.80 2.79 -0.61
N PHE A 77 -8.93 3.50 -1.72
CA PHE A 77 -9.79 4.67 -1.82
C PHE A 77 -11.08 4.31 -2.57
N ASP A 78 -12.21 4.56 -1.94
CA ASP A 78 -13.54 4.39 -2.53
C ASP A 78 -14.17 5.77 -2.73
N LEU A 79 -14.23 6.19 -4.00
CA LEU A 79 -14.86 7.46 -4.38
C LEU A 79 -16.36 7.50 -4.08
N HIS A 80 -17.07 6.39 -4.24
CA HIS A 80 -18.52 6.35 -4.11
C HIS A 80 -18.91 6.44 -2.64
N ALA A 81 -18.18 5.75 -1.77
CA ALA A 81 -18.36 5.80 -0.33
C ALA A 81 -17.70 7.04 0.32
N GLY A 82 -16.82 7.75 -0.39
CA GLY A 82 -16.03 8.84 0.17
C GLY A 82 -15.09 8.37 1.28
N ALA A 83 -14.57 7.15 1.18
CA ALA A 83 -13.86 6.47 2.26
C ALA A 83 -12.44 6.07 1.86
N ILE A 84 -11.52 6.07 2.83
CA ILE A 84 -10.20 5.47 2.72
C ILE A 84 -10.11 4.34 3.73
N VAL A 85 -9.82 3.13 3.24
CA VAL A 85 -9.67 1.93 4.07
C VAL A 85 -8.22 1.50 4.06
N ALA A 86 -7.65 1.25 5.23
CA ALA A 86 -6.31 0.67 5.36
C ALA A 86 -6.41 -0.85 5.52
N ARG A 87 -6.07 -1.59 4.46
CA ARG A 87 -5.91 -3.04 4.53
C ARG A 87 -4.52 -3.36 5.09
N GLN A 88 -4.48 -3.82 6.33
CA GLN A 88 -3.24 -4.21 7.00
C GLN A 88 -2.69 -5.55 6.48
N TRP A 89 -1.37 -5.65 6.41
CA TRP A 89 -0.61 -6.83 6.01
C TRP A 89 0.35 -7.24 7.12
N VAL A 90 0.20 -8.46 7.60
CA VAL A 90 1.11 -9.03 8.59
C VAL A 90 2.29 -9.69 7.87
N LYS A 91 3.49 -9.64 8.46
CA LYS A 91 4.63 -10.43 7.95
C LYS A 91 4.21 -11.90 7.83
N HIS A 92 4.42 -12.47 6.66
CA HIS A 92 4.07 -13.85 6.39
C HIS A 92 5.12 -14.81 6.99
N PRO A 93 4.74 -15.91 7.67
CA PRO A 93 5.70 -16.83 8.32
C PRO A 93 6.74 -17.43 7.37
N LEU A 94 6.34 -17.68 6.11
CA LEU A 94 7.22 -18.21 5.07
C LEU A 94 8.07 -17.13 4.34
N CYS A 95 7.98 -15.86 4.74
CA CYS A 95 8.75 -14.78 4.11
C CYS A 95 10.05 -14.49 4.89
N ALA A 96 11.14 -14.32 4.16
CA ALA A 96 12.47 -14.07 4.73
C ALA A 96 12.75 -12.60 5.10
N CYS A 97 11.83 -11.67 4.82
CA CYS A 97 12.01 -10.24 5.09
C CYS A 97 12.03 -9.87 6.58
#